data_AF-A0A836VC83-F1
#
_entry.id   AF-A0A836VC83-F1
#
_cell.length_a   1.000
_cell.length_b   1.000
_cell.length_c   1.000
_cell.angle_alpha   90.00
_cell.angle_beta   90.00
_cell.angle_gamma   90.00
#
_symmetry.space_group_name_H-M   'P 1'
#
loop_
_entity.id
_entity.type
_entity.pdbx_description
1 polymer ?
#
loop_
_entity_poly.entity_id
_entity_poly.type
_entity_poly.pdbx_seq_one_letter_code
_entity_poly.pdbx_strand_id
1 'polypeptide(L)'
;MLKGRRRAFNLVCRWVAATLTVAISPAYAEEQNAEPMTPFKTWKDLKVTQSLAADGSVNYYSFPLKNGTKAHLCVLDLKSKTYCVRPAVNSPTCPTSAAGAKAKAIAAVNGGFFNLSNGESTSYVVIDGKQVCDPTTNRDLITNPKLMPFLDTIFNRSELRIGKKGAGAKSSGGSNAGKKNKGKKGG
;
A
#
# COMPACT_ATOMS: atom_id res chain seq x y z
N MET A 1 -51.45 -63.31 -8.74
CA MET A 1 -50.41 -63.07 -9.77
C MET A 1 -50.37 -61.59 -10.11
N LEU A 2 -49.23 -60.93 -9.86
CA LEU A 2 -49.01 -59.49 -9.99
C LEU A 2 -49.11 -58.98 -11.44
N LYS A 3 -49.83 -57.88 -11.65
CA LYS A 3 -49.68 -56.86 -12.73
C LYS A 3 -50.39 -55.61 -12.18
N GLY A 4 -49.79 -54.48 -11.86
CA GLY A 4 -48.67 -53.75 -12.46
C GLY A 4 -49.16 -52.30 -12.64
N ARG A 5 -49.23 -51.51 -11.55
CA ARG A 5 -49.64 -50.09 -11.55
C ARG A 5 -48.55 -49.26 -12.27
N ARG A 6 -48.83 -48.77 -13.48
CA ARG A 6 -48.01 -47.72 -14.11
C ARG A 6 -48.52 -46.36 -13.62
N ARG A 7 -47.69 -45.66 -12.83
CA ARG A 7 -47.88 -44.25 -12.49
C ARG A 7 -47.45 -43.43 -13.71
N ALA A 8 -48.35 -42.64 -14.27
CA ALA A 8 -47.99 -41.59 -15.22
C ALA A 8 -47.30 -40.46 -14.42
N PHE A 9 -46.00 -40.29 -14.62
CA PHE A 9 -45.23 -39.16 -14.12
C PHE A 9 -45.48 -37.98 -15.07
N ASN A 10 -46.32 -37.03 -14.65
CA ASN A 10 -46.42 -35.75 -15.34
C ASN A 10 -45.15 -34.93 -15.02
N LEU A 11 -44.14 -35.05 -15.88
CA LEU A 11 -42.96 -34.22 -15.86
C LEU A 11 -43.31 -32.86 -16.49
N VAL A 12 -43.83 -31.94 -15.67
CA VAL A 12 -43.98 -30.53 -16.08
C VAL A 12 -42.59 -29.90 -16.03
N CYS A 13 -41.91 -29.88 -17.16
CA CYS A 13 -40.66 -29.12 -17.36
C CYS A 13 -40.98 -27.62 -17.24
N ARG A 14 -40.83 -27.07 -16.03
CA ARG A 14 -40.78 -25.62 -15.81
C ARG A 14 -39.41 -25.12 -16.27
N TRP A 15 -39.35 -24.57 -17.47
CA TRP A 15 -38.23 -23.74 -17.89
C TRP A 15 -38.32 -22.40 -17.14
N VAL A 16 -37.46 -22.22 -16.14
CA VAL A 16 -37.19 -20.90 -15.57
C VAL A 16 -36.17 -20.24 -16.51
N ALA A 17 -36.65 -19.40 -17.41
CA ALA A 17 -35.78 -18.50 -18.15
C ALA A 17 -35.25 -17.45 -17.17
N ALA A 18 -34.05 -17.66 -16.63
CA ALA A 18 -33.32 -16.63 -15.91
C ALA A 18 -32.77 -15.66 -16.97
N THR A 19 -33.44 -14.53 -17.15
CA THR A 19 -32.93 -13.42 -17.96
C THR A 19 -31.70 -12.85 -17.27
N LEU A 20 -30.52 -13.17 -17.80
CA LEU A 20 -29.27 -12.55 -17.38
C LEU A 20 -29.20 -11.17 -18.05
N THR A 21 -29.68 -10.14 -17.37
CA THR A 21 -29.51 -8.76 -17.85
C THR A 21 -28.05 -8.36 -17.61
N VAL A 22 -27.22 -8.42 -18.65
CA VAL A 22 -25.87 -7.85 -18.61
C VAL A 22 -26.00 -6.36 -18.88
N ALA A 23 -25.96 -5.55 -17.82
CA ALA A 23 -25.77 -4.11 -17.95
C ALA A 23 -24.30 -3.85 -18.32
N ILE A 24 -24.04 -3.57 -19.59
CA ILE A 24 -22.74 -3.07 -20.05
C ILE A 24 -22.77 -1.55 -19.86
N SER A 25 -22.30 -1.08 -18.71
CA SER A 25 -22.02 0.35 -18.52
C SER A 25 -20.70 0.70 -19.22
N PRO A 26 -20.61 1.84 -19.93
CA PRO A 26 -19.33 2.32 -20.44
C PRO A 26 -18.38 2.57 -19.26
N ALA A 27 -17.20 1.96 -19.32
CA ALA A 27 -16.14 2.13 -18.34
C ALA A 27 -15.33 3.39 -18.64
N TYR A 28 -15.94 4.58 -18.62
CA TYR A 28 -15.18 5.83 -18.68
C TYR A 28 -15.94 6.97 -17.99
N ALA A 29 -15.32 7.48 -16.92
CA ALA A 29 -15.56 8.74 -16.21
C ALA A 29 -17.01 9.24 -16.13
N GLU A 30 -17.72 8.91 -15.04
CA GLU A 30 -18.71 9.86 -14.54
C GLU A 30 -17.97 11.13 -14.12
N GLU A 31 -18.13 12.19 -14.91
CA GLU A 31 -17.85 13.57 -14.50
C GLU A 31 -18.91 13.95 -13.45
N GLN A 32 -18.73 13.45 -12.23
CA GLN A 32 -19.47 13.92 -11.08
C GLN A 32 -19.05 15.36 -10.86
N ASN A 33 -19.95 16.31 -11.16
CA ASN A 33 -19.83 17.71 -10.80
C ASN A 33 -19.22 17.80 -9.40
N ALA A 34 -17.95 18.18 -9.34
CA ALA A 34 -17.18 18.14 -8.11
C ALA A 34 -17.72 19.26 -7.22
N GLU A 35 -18.55 18.88 -6.23
CA GLU A 35 -18.91 19.78 -5.14
C GLU A 35 -17.65 20.50 -4.65
N PRO A 36 -17.65 21.84 -4.57
CA PRO A 36 -16.46 22.60 -4.25
C PRO A 36 -15.89 22.11 -2.91
N MET A 37 -14.59 21.77 -2.92
CA MET A 37 -13.95 21.16 -1.76
C MET A 37 -14.12 22.06 -0.53
N THR A 38 -14.85 21.57 0.47
CA THR A 38 -14.90 22.21 1.79
C THR A 38 -13.49 22.16 2.38
N PRO A 39 -12.89 23.30 2.79
CA PRO A 39 -11.61 23.30 3.45
C PRO A 39 -11.66 22.39 4.69
N PHE A 40 -10.74 21.43 4.77
CA PHE A 40 -10.56 20.58 5.94
C PHE A 40 -9.17 20.81 6.53
N LYS A 41 -9.06 20.76 7.87
CA LYS A 41 -7.78 21.00 8.55
C LYS A 41 -7.05 19.69 8.82
N THR A 42 -7.80 18.63 9.10
CA THR A 42 -7.29 17.30 9.36
C THR A 42 -8.10 16.25 8.61
N TRP A 43 -7.51 15.08 8.39
CA TRP A 43 -8.23 13.96 7.77
C TRP A 43 -9.47 13.52 8.57
N LYS A 44 -9.56 13.88 9.86
CA LYS A 44 -10.70 13.56 10.71
C LYS A 44 -11.95 14.36 10.36
N ASP A 45 -11.79 15.50 9.69
CA ASP A 45 -12.90 16.35 9.26
C ASP A 45 -13.53 15.81 7.97
N LEU A 46 -12.88 14.84 7.31
CA LEU A 46 -13.38 14.21 6.10
C LEU A 46 -14.49 13.21 6.43
N LYS A 47 -15.55 13.23 5.63
CA LYS A 47 -16.56 12.17 5.65
C LYS A 47 -15.95 10.87 5.13
N VAL A 48 -16.03 9.82 5.93
CA VAL A 48 -15.61 8.47 5.52
C VAL A 48 -16.39 8.05 4.29
N THR A 49 -15.69 7.68 3.21
CA THR A 49 -16.30 7.16 1.98
C THR A 49 -16.64 5.69 2.15
N GLN A 50 -15.73 4.91 2.72
CA GLN A 50 -15.93 3.49 2.99
C GLN A 50 -15.09 3.07 4.20
N SER A 51 -15.63 2.18 5.03
CA SER A 51 -14.79 1.45 5.98
C SER A 51 -14.35 0.12 5.35
N LEU A 52 -13.04 -0.13 5.29
CA LEU A 52 -12.45 -1.34 4.70
C LEU A 52 -12.32 -2.48 5.71
N ALA A 53 -12.47 -2.18 7.00
CA ALA A 53 -12.49 -3.15 8.08
C ALA A 53 -13.83 -3.08 8.83
N ALA A 54 -14.37 -4.23 9.22
CA ALA A 54 -15.68 -4.32 9.88
C ALA A 54 -15.76 -3.56 11.21
N ASP A 55 -14.62 -3.35 11.88
CA ASP A 55 -14.50 -2.67 13.16
C ASP A 55 -14.23 -1.15 13.03
N GLY A 56 -14.20 -0.60 11.81
CA GLY A 56 -13.92 0.82 11.59
C GLY A 56 -12.45 1.23 11.71
N SER A 57 -11.54 0.29 11.93
CA SER A 57 -10.11 0.56 12.14
C SER A 57 -9.34 0.92 10.87
N VAL A 58 -9.93 0.66 9.71
CA VAL A 58 -9.40 1.02 8.39
C VAL A 58 -10.45 1.79 7.62
N ASN A 59 -10.23 3.09 7.43
CA ASN A 59 -11.16 3.98 6.75
C ASN A 59 -10.56 4.51 5.45
N TYR A 60 -11.39 4.52 4.41
CA TYR A 60 -11.10 5.04 3.10
C TYR A 60 -11.90 6.32 2.84
N TYR A 61 -11.23 7.30 2.26
CA TYR A 61 -11.75 8.61 1.90
C TYR A 61 -11.42 8.89 0.44
N SER A 62 -12.38 9.45 -0.27
CA SER A 62 -12.23 9.96 -1.63
C SER A 62 -12.85 11.35 -1.70
N PHE A 63 -12.07 12.34 -2.12
CA PHE A 63 -12.53 13.73 -2.17
C PHE A 63 -11.87 14.49 -3.33
N PRO A 64 -12.58 15.47 -3.95
CA PRO A 64 -12.02 16.28 -5.02
C PRO A 64 -10.99 17.29 -4.47
N LEU A 65 -10.01 17.62 -5.30
CA LEU A 65 -9.06 18.70 -5.09
C LEU A 65 -9.44 19.94 -5.91
N LYS A 66 -8.86 21.09 -5.58
CA LYS A 66 -9.17 22.38 -6.23
C LYS A 66 -9.00 22.37 -7.75
N ASN A 67 -8.10 21.54 -8.27
CA ASN A 67 -7.81 21.40 -9.69
C ASN A 67 -8.68 20.35 -10.39
N GLY A 68 -9.75 19.86 -9.76
CA GLY A 68 -10.63 18.83 -10.31
C GLY A 68 -10.09 17.40 -10.20
N THR A 69 -8.85 17.19 -9.74
CA THR A 69 -8.33 15.84 -9.50
C THR A 69 -8.96 15.22 -8.25
N LYS A 70 -9.04 13.89 -8.20
CA LYS A 70 -9.58 13.15 -7.06
C LYS A 70 -8.45 12.62 -6.20
N ALA A 71 -8.46 12.94 -4.91
CA ALA A 71 -7.55 12.39 -3.93
C ALA A 71 -8.16 11.16 -3.25
N HIS A 72 -7.31 10.17 -2.99
CA HIS A 72 -7.65 8.94 -2.28
C HIS A 72 -6.79 8.82 -1.03
N LEU A 73 -7.42 8.58 0.12
CA LEU A 73 -6.74 8.47 1.41
C LEU A 73 -7.22 7.20 2.12
N CYS A 74 -6.28 6.40 2.61
CA CYS A 74 -6.54 5.25 3.47
C CYS A 74 -5.88 5.50 4.83
N VAL A 75 -6.67 5.45 5.91
CA VAL A 75 -6.21 5.65 7.29
C VAL A 75 -6.36 4.35 8.06
N LEU A 76 -5.28 3.89 8.68
CA LEU A 76 -5.22 2.64 9.46
C LEU A 76 -4.78 2.94 10.90
N ASP A 77 -5.49 2.42 11.89
CA ASP A 77 -5.02 2.44 13.27
C ASP A 77 -4.04 1.31 13.57
N LEU A 78 -2.76 1.65 13.65
CA LEU A 78 -1.68 0.73 13.99
C LEU A 78 -1.57 0.44 15.50
N LYS A 79 -2.25 1.19 16.37
CA LYS A 79 -2.20 0.96 17.84
C LYS A 79 -2.91 -0.32 18.24
N SER A 80 -3.98 -0.68 17.53
CA SER A 80 -4.73 -1.94 17.71
C SER A 80 -3.84 -3.18 17.55
N LYS A 81 -2.74 -3.07 16.80
CA LYS A 81 -1.87 -4.17 16.38
C LYS A 81 -2.54 -5.24 15.52
N THR A 82 -3.81 -5.04 15.12
CA THR A 82 -4.55 -5.90 14.20
C THR A 82 -4.00 -5.81 12.78
N TYR A 83 -3.52 -4.62 12.40
CA TYR A 83 -2.97 -4.33 11.09
C TYR A 83 -1.50 -3.97 11.16
N CYS A 84 -0.78 -4.23 10.06
CA CYS A 84 0.57 -3.78 9.87
C CYS A 84 0.77 -3.32 8.42
N VAL A 85 1.71 -2.40 8.23
CA VAL A 85 2.20 -2.04 6.91
C VAL A 85 3.37 -2.97 6.60
N ARG A 86 3.39 -3.58 5.41
CA ARG A 86 4.50 -4.41 4.94
C ARG A 86 4.92 -4.00 3.53
N PRO A 87 6.19 -3.62 3.31
CA PRO A 87 6.70 -3.47 1.95
C PRO A 87 6.71 -4.84 1.24
N ALA A 88 6.44 -4.80 -0.06
CA ALA A 88 6.53 -5.94 -0.95
C ALA A 88 7.36 -5.56 -2.17
N VAL A 89 8.27 -6.45 -2.57
CA VAL A 89 9.06 -6.32 -3.80
C VAL A 89 8.64 -7.46 -4.72
N ASN A 90 8.35 -7.13 -5.98
CA ASN A 90 7.96 -8.10 -7.00
C ASN A 90 9.01 -8.10 -8.11
N SER A 91 9.50 -9.28 -8.49
CA SER A 91 10.34 -9.50 -9.65
C SER A 91 9.78 -10.69 -10.43
N PRO A 92 9.32 -10.51 -11.69
CA PRO A 92 9.21 -9.23 -12.40
C PRO A 92 8.19 -8.27 -11.73
N THR A 93 8.20 -7.01 -12.16
CA THR A 93 7.22 -6.02 -11.70
C THR A 93 5.79 -6.46 -12.06
N CYS A 94 4.81 -6.01 -11.27
CA CYS A 94 3.40 -6.28 -11.53
C CYS A 94 2.53 -5.08 -11.11
N PRO A 95 1.28 -5.00 -11.58
CA PRO A 95 0.33 -4.00 -11.09
C PRO A 95 0.17 -4.05 -9.57
N THR A 96 -0.01 -2.89 -8.93
CA THR A 96 -0.23 -2.78 -7.47
C THR A 96 -1.44 -3.60 -7.01
N SER A 97 -2.48 -3.68 -7.82
CA SER A 97 -3.67 -4.52 -7.57
C SER A 97 -3.31 -6.00 -7.46
N ALA A 98 -2.48 -6.51 -8.38
CA ALA A 98 -2.02 -7.90 -8.36
C ALA A 98 -1.12 -8.19 -7.16
N ALA A 99 -0.21 -7.26 -6.82
CA ALA A 99 0.63 -7.36 -5.63
C ALA A 99 -0.21 -7.39 -4.34
N GLY A 100 -1.20 -6.51 -4.22
CA GLY A 100 -2.12 -6.46 -3.09
C GLY A 100 -2.95 -7.74 -2.94
N ALA A 101 -3.50 -8.25 -4.05
CA ALA A 101 -4.26 -9.50 -4.07
C ALA A 101 -3.40 -10.69 -3.64
N LYS A 102 -2.18 -10.82 -4.18
CA LYS A 102 -1.22 -11.88 -3.80
C LYS A 102 -0.88 -11.83 -2.31
N ALA A 103 -0.73 -10.64 -1.74
CA ALA A 103 -0.45 -10.45 -0.32
C ALA A 103 -1.69 -10.54 0.58
N LYS A 104 -2.90 -10.70 0.01
CA LYS A 104 -4.18 -10.60 0.73
C LYS A 104 -4.29 -9.29 1.54
N ALA A 105 -3.80 -8.20 0.97
CA ALA A 105 -3.79 -6.90 1.62
C ALA A 105 -5.19 -6.24 1.56
N ILE A 106 -5.56 -5.52 2.61
CA ILE A 106 -6.81 -4.73 2.66
C ILE A 106 -6.70 -3.49 1.76
N ALA A 107 -5.50 -2.93 1.66
CA ALA A 107 -5.17 -1.84 0.75
C ALA A 107 -3.71 -1.98 0.30
N ALA A 108 -3.42 -1.54 -0.92
CA ALA A 108 -2.07 -1.51 -1.47
C ALA A 108 -1.86 -0.21 -2.27
N VAL A 109 -0.68 0.38 -2.13
CA VAL A 109 -0.24 1.56 -2.88
C VAL A 109 1.13 1.30 -3.48
N ASN A 110 1.46 1.97 -4.58
CA ASN A 110 2.82 1.93 -5.10
C ASN A 110 3.78 2.56 -4.06
N GLY A 111 4.96 1.97 -3.91
CA GLY A 111 5.96 2.41 -2.94
C GLY A 111 7.06 3.25 -3.57
N GLY A 112 8.19 2.61 -3.86
CA GLY A 112 9.39 3.28 -4.37
C GLY A 112 9.51 3.27 -5.89
N PHE A 113 10.55 3.96 -6.37
CA PHE A 113 10.93 3.98 -7.77
C PHE A 113 11.67 2.69 -8.17
N PHE A 114 11.60 2.38 -9.45
CA PHE A 114 12.25 1.23 -10.08
C PHE A 114 12.60 1.55 -11.54
N ASN A 115 13.52 0.78 -12.11
CA ASN A 115 13.91 0.88 -13.51
C ASN A 115 12.79 0.35 -14.40
N LEU A 116 12.34 1.13 -15.39
CA LEU A 116 11.33 0.67 -16.35
C LEU A 116 11.87 -0.44 -17.28
N SER A 117 13.19 -0.52 -17.47
CA SER A 117 13.86 -1.50 -18.33
C SER A 117 13.82 -2.92 -17.76
N ASN A 118 14.14 -3.07 -16.47
CA ASN A 118 14.39 -4.37 -15.85
C ASN A 118 13.61 -4.60 -14.53
N GLY A 119 12.88 -3.59 -14.04
CA GLY A 119 12.09 -3.69 -12.82
C GLY A 119 12.88 -3.60 -11.51
N GLU A 120 14.20 -3.42 -11.56
CA GLU A 120 15.02 -3.31 -10.36
C GLU A 120 14.72 -2.04 -9.57
N SER A 121 14.65 -2.15 -8.24
CA SER A 121 14.37 -1.01 -7.38
C SER A 121 15.54 -0.02 -7.37
N THR A 122 15.21 1.26 -7.25
CA THR A 122 16.17 2.35 -7.04
C THR A 122 16.10 2.91 -5.62
N SER A 123 15.46 2.18 -4.70
CA SER A 123 15.35 2.51 -3.27
C SER A 123 16.08 1.47 -2.42
N TYR A 124 16.47 1.85 -1.20
CA TYR A 124 16.73 0.83 -0.20
C TYR A 124 15.39 0.28 0.28
N VAL A 125 15.28 -1.04 0.28
CA VAL A 125 14.08 -1.71 0.81
C VAL A 125 14.53 -2.70 1.86
N VAL A 126 13.95 -2.60 3.05
CA VAL A 126 14.19 -3.52 4.16
C VAL A 126 12.90 -4.26 4.47
N ILE A 127 12.95 -5.59 4.41
CA ILE A 127 11.85 -6.48 4.77
C ILE A 127 12.32 -7.36 5.93
N ASP A 128 11.57 -7.35 7.03
CA ASP A 128 11.84 -8.15 8.24
C ASP A 128 13.27 -7.98 8.80
N GLY A 129 13.84 -6.79 8.62
CA GLY A 129 15.20 -6.44 9.06
C GLY A 129 16.31 -6.82 8.07
N LYS A 130 15.99 -7.42 6.92
CA LYS A 130 16.94 -7.71 5.85
C LYS A 130 16.80 -6.68 4.73
N GLN A 131 17.90 -6.07 4.32
CA GLN A 131 17.94 -5.26 3.10
C GLN A 131 17.76 -6.17 1.88
N VAL A 132 16.68 -5.96 1.13
CA VAL A 132 16.32 -6.72 -0.07
C VAL A 132 16.58 -5.96 -1.36
N CYS A 133 16.68 -4.63 -1.29
CA CYS A 133 17.07 -3.78 -2.41
C CYS A 133 18.16 -2.81 -1.96
N ASP A 134 19.17 -2.60 -2.80
CA ASP A 134 20.26 -1.64 -2.61
C ASP A 134 20.48 -0.83 -3.91
N PRO A 135 20.17 0.47 -3.94
CA PRO A 135 20.33 1.28 -5.13
C PRO A 135 21.79 1.49 -5.53
N THR A 136 22.76 1.32 -4.62
CA THR A 136 24.20 1.45 -4.95
C THR A 136 24.71 0.30 -5.81
N THR A 137 23.97 -0.82 -5.82
CA THR A 137 24.29 -2.01 -6.63
C THR A 137 23.53 -2.05 -7.97
N ASN A 138 22.57 -1.14 -8.17
CA ASN A 138 21.77 -1.06 -9.39
C ASN A 138 22.59 -0.41 -10.52
N ARG A 139 23.11 -1.24 -11.44
CA ARG A 139 24.01 -0.79 -12.51
C ARG A 139 23.37 0.23 -13.43
N ASP A 140 22.11 0.02 -13.81
CA ASP A 140 21.33 0.92 -14.67
C ASP A 140 21.13 2.30 -14.01
N LEU A 141 21.08 2.36 -12.67
CA LEU A 141 21.02 3.61 -11.93
C LEU A 141 22.38 4.32 -11.88
N ILE A 142 23.43 3.63 -11.40
CA ILE A 142 24.72 4.26 -11.09
C ILE A 142 25.54 4.64 -12.34
N THR A 143 25.30 3.97 -13.46
CA THR A 143 26.00 4.23 -14.73
C THR A 143 25.24 5.18 -15.66
N ASN A 144 24.02 5.60 -15.29
CA ASN A 144 23.21 6.47 -16.15
C ASN A 144 23.72 7.91 -16.10
N PRO A 145 24.26 8.46 -17.20
CA PRO A 145 24.86 9.79 -17.21
C PRO A 145 23.87 10.91 -16.81
N LYS A 146 22.57 10.70 -17.05
CA LYS A 146 21.52 11.65 -16.68
C LYS A 146 21.21 11.65 -15.19
N LEU A 147 21.48 10.54 -14.49
CA LEU A 147 21.19 10.36 -13.06
C LEU A 147 22.43 10.54 -12.18
N MET A 148 23.64 10.40 -12.75
CA MET A 148 24.92 10.58 -12.05
C MET A 148 24.99 11.86 -11.20
N PRO A 149 24.58 13.05 -11.68
CA PRO A 149 24.61 14.27 -10.87
C PRO A 149 23.68 14.27 -9.66
N PHE A 150 22.73 13.33 -9.62
CA PHE A 150 21.68 13.24 -8.60
C PHE A 150 21.85 12.02 -7.69
N LEU A 151 22.90 11.21 -7.85
CA LEU A 151 23.07 9.97 -7.09
C LEU A 151 23.08 10.22 -5.58
N ASP A 152 23.75 11.27 -5.12
CA ASP A 152 23.76 11.65 -3.70
C ASP A 152 22.34 11.94 -3.19
N THR A 153 21.53 12.66 -3.97
CA THR A 153 20.12 12.93 -3.63
C THR A 153 19.29 11.65 -3.64
N ILE A 154 19.53 10.75 -4.60
CA ILE A 154 18.79 9.49 -4.74
C ILE A 154 19.11 8.55 -3.58
N PHE A 155 20.37 8.43 -3.18
CA PHE A 155 20.79 7.57 -2.07
C PHE A 155 20.36 8.13 -0.71
N ASN A 156 20.22 9.45 -0.60
CA ASN A 156 19.84 10.12 0.65
C ASN A 156 18.37 10.58 0.70
N ARG A 157 17.52 10.10 -0.22
CA ARG A 157 16.10 10.44 -0.19
C ARG A 157 15.42 9.81 1.02
N SER A 158 14.46 10.53 1.60
CA SER A 158 13.58 9.97 2.64
C SER A 158 12.80 8.79 2.06
N GLU A 159 12.90 7.63 2.71
CA GLU A 159 12.21 6.40 2.32
C GLU A 159 11.51 5.76 3.51
N LEU A 160 10.45 4.99 3.25
CA LEU A 160 9.74 4.26 4.29
C LEU A 160 10.58 3.05 4.75
N ARG A 161 11.12 3.13 5.96
CA ARG A 161 11.86 2.03 6.61
C ARG A 161 10.99 1.38 7.69
N ILE A 162 10.61 0.12 7.49
CA ILE A 162 9.89 -0.65 8.51
C ILE A 162 10.90 -1.48 9.31
N GLY A 163 11.22 -1.01 10.52
CA GLY A 163 12.08 -1.72 11.45
C GLY A 163 11.43 -3.00 11.98
N LYS A 164 12.26 -3.95 12.43
CA LYS A 164 11.78 -5.15 13.13
C LYS A 164 11.11 -4.73 14.45
N LYS A 165 10.02 -5.40 14.85
CA LYS A 165 9.51 -5.31 16.23
C LYS A 165 10.61 -5.80 17.18
N GLY A 166 11.32 -4.87 17.81
CA GLY A 166 12.06 -5.15 19.03
C GLY A 166 11.07 -5.19 20.18
N ALA A 167 11.14 -6.22 21.03
CA ALA A 167 10.66 -6.05 22.40
C ALA A 167 11.42 -4.84 22.98
N GLY A 168 10.69 -3.75 23.27
CA GLY A 168 11.15 -2.50 23.87
C GLY A 168 12.66 -2.21 23.80
N ALA A 169 13.17 -1.74 22.67
CA ALA A 169 14.50 -1.14 22.63
C ALA A 169 14.39 0.32 23.09
N LYS A 170 14.79 0.59 24.33
CA LYS A 170 15.05 1.95 24.82
C LYS A 170 16.08 2.59 23.91
N SER A 171 15.76 3.75 23.32
CA SER A 171 16.72 4.59 22.63
C SER A 171 17.76 5.08 23.63
N SER A 172 18.95 4.49 23.63
CA SER A 172 20.12 5.05 24.30
C SER A 172 20.57 6.26 23.48
N GLY A 173 20.13 7.46 23.90
CA GLY A 173 20.68 8.71 23.41
C GLY A 173 22.16 8.80 23.81
N GLY A 174 23.05 8.69 22.82
CA GLY A 174 24.46 8.99 22.99
C GLY A 174 24.66 10.50 23.03
N SER A 175 24.64 11.10 24.22
CA SER A 175 25.19 12.43 24.46
C SER A 175 26.68 12.29 24.74
N ASN A 176 27.50 12.60 23.75
CA ASN A 176 28.96 12.71 23.90
C ASN A 176 29.28 14.03 24.63
N ALA A 177 29.25 14.01 25.96
CA ALA A 177 29.70 15.12 26.80
C ALA A 177 31.20 14.96 27.09
N GLY A 178 31.99 15.88 26.54
CA GLY A 178 33.45 15.93 26.65
C GLY A 178 33.93 15.95 28.10
N LYS A 179 34.79 14.98 28.45
CA LYS A 179 35.59 15.00 29.67
C LYS A 179 36.82 15.90 29.45
N LYS A 180 36.76 17.12 29.98
CA LYS A 180 37.95 17.95 30.23
C LYS A 180 38.79 17.27 31.31
N ASN A 181 39.99 16.84 30.95
CA ASN A 181 40.96 16.28 31.89
C ASN A 181 41.73 17.44 32.57
N LYS A 182 41.43 17.73 33.84
CA LYS A 182 42.27 18.62 34.67
C LYS A 182 43.40 17.79 35.27
N GLY A 183 44.59 17.91 34.70
CA GLY A 183 45.82 17.39 35.28
C GLY A 183 46.18 18.15 36.56
N LYS A 184 46.31 17.41 37.66
CA LYS A 184 46.83 17.84 38.96
C LYS A 184 48.17 17.11 39.16
N LYS A 185 49.28 17.84 39.16
CA LYS A 185 50.59 17.49 39.75
C LYS A 185 51.18 18.83 40.19
N GLY A 186 51.57 19.10 41.44
CA GLY A 186 52.00 18.20 42.51
C GLY A 186 53.50 17.97 42.37
N GLY A 187 54.29 18.90 42.91
CA GLY A 187 55.75 18.98 42.87
C GLY A 187 56.18 20.39 43.22
#